data_AF-A0A843E0N5-F1
#
_entry.id   AF-A0A843E0N5-F1
#
_cell.length_a   1.000
_cell.length_b   1.000
_cell.length_c   1.000
_cell.angle_alpha   90.00
_cell.angle_beta   90.00
_cell.angle_gamma   90.00
#
_symmetry.space_group_name_H-M   'P 1'
#
loop_
_entity.id
_entity.type
_entity.pdbx_description
1 polymer ?
#
loop_
_entity_poly.entity_id
_entity_poly.type
_entity_poly.pdbx_seq_one_letter_code
_entity_poly.pdbx_strand_id
1 'polypeptide(L)'
;MNKYQARSNSDSIRSSRTRELIAVAMAFAMVAVGCLVLTNLSDSSSALPDTNSCGDSLTWSYDSGSKTLTISGTGAMTDYTDHGPWYDYANEMKIIDVKDGCTHIGNNAFRGLGGVNSVTLPATSLQSIGNGAFIACYLVTEFSLGKNVSSIGSEAFASCADLRSIHVDSENTHFCDVDGVLFDKDKKTILKFPDRKFLTDQYTIPAGVLTVTSDSFQGNQCLHNVTIPSSVTTIQPNAFKNCTWLENFTVDAGNSAYSSQDGVLFDKAKTELISYPMYNSRSSYTVPDTVTTLSANAFYADFYLQSIVLPANLQHIGGHAFELTQSLKSITIPEKATDLGEALFANSWVQSATIDAKVETLPTLMFEYCSYLTEVKMPATLKSTGESAFLSCSALTSVSIPASVTAIGDGTFEECSALSTVRFPASLKTIEQNAFKGCTALPQNFSIPDGPTSIGISAFEGCTSLRFVTLPVTVKTLDGSFIGCSGMEGISLPDGLTTIGSMTFKDCNSLCYMVIPEGVTQILDKAFDSCNHMSAIYIPTTVTTFGEELFDCGFFDGETELTMQQTVGKVFSHIYDKYQ
;
A
#
# COMPACT_ATOMS: atom_id res chain seq x y z
N MET A 1 43.89 -28.82 -15.76
CA MET A 1 43.50 -27.44 -15.40
C MET A 1 42.16 -26.98 -16.02
N ASN A 2 41.81 -27.35 -17.27
CA ASN A 2 40.60 -26.82 -17.92
C ASN A 2 39.23 -27.45 -17.56
N LYS A 3 39.17 -28.52 -16.74
CA LYS A 3 37.88 -29.09 -16.26
C LYS A 3 37.42 -28.53 -14.90
N TYR A 4 38.31 -27.90 -14.13
CA TYR A 4 37.96 -27.31 -12.83
C TYR A 4 37.44 -25.86 -12.95
N GLN A 5 37.87 -25.10 -13.97
CA GLN A 5 37.34 -23.75 -14.23
C GLN A 5 35.91 -23.74 -14.82
N ALA A 6 35.52 -24.78 -15.57
CA ALA A 6 34.16 -24.89 -16.09
C ALA A 6 33.12 -25.19 -14.99
N ARG A 7 33.50 -25.99 -13.97
CA ARG A 7 32.65 -26.26 -12.80
C ARG A 7 32.57 -25.05 -11.85
N SER A 8 33.66 -24.32 -11.64
CA SER A 8 33.61 -23.11 -10.79
C SER A 8 32.74 -22.01 -11.40
N ASN A 9 32.72 -21.88 -12.73
CA ASN A 9 31.84 -20.92 -13.40
C ASN A 9 30.36 -21.34 -13.33
N SER A 10 30.04 -22.64 -13.50
CA SER A 10 28.65 -23.12 -13.36
C SER A 10 28.12 -23.01 -11.92
N ASP A 11 28.98 -23.24 -10.93
CA ASP A 11 28.62 -23.11 -9.52
C ASP A 11 28.51 -21.63 -9.10
N SER A 12 29.28 -20.72 -9.70
CA SER A 12 29.13 -19.27 -9.50
C SER A 12 27.84 -18.72 -10.10
N ILE A 13 27.40 -19.23 -11.26
CA ILE A 13 26.14 -18.84 -11.91
C ILE A 13 24.94 -19.41 -11.16
N ARG A 14 25.02 -20.65 -10.65
CA ARG A 14 24.00 -21.19 -9.74
C ARG A 14 23.94 -20.40 -8.44
N SER A 15 25.09 -20.03 -7.87
CA SER A 15 25.18 -19.20 -6.68
C SER A 15 24.62 -17.78 -6.87
N SER A 16 24.76 -17.15 -8.04
CA SER A 16 24.16 -15.83 -8.30
C SER A 16 22.65 -15.96 -8.43
N ARG A 17 22.15 -16.97 -9.16
CA ARG A 17 20.72 -17.26 -9.28
C ARG A 17 20.07 -17.58 -7.93
N THR A 18 20.75 -18.29 -7.03
CA THR A 18 20.23 -18.57 -5.68
C THR A 18 20.22 -17.32 -4.79
N ARG A 19 21.16 -16.38 -4.96
CA ARG A 19 21.15 -15.09 -4.24
C ARG A 19 20.09 -14.13 -4.78
N GLU A 20 19.85 -14.13 -6.09
CA GLU A 20 18.73 -13.41 -6.72
C GLU A 20 17.38 -14.00 -6.28
N LEU A 21 17.24 -15.33 -6.19
CA LEU A 21 16.04 -15.99 -5.66
C LEU A 21 15.74 -15.65 -4.18
N ILE A 22 16.77 -15.42 -3.37
CA ILE A 22 16.62 -14.98 -1.98
C ILE A 22 16.21 -13.49 -1.92
N ALA A 23 16.72 -12.64 -2.81
CA ALA A 23 16.29 -11.24 -2.92
C ALA A 23 14.83 -11.14 -3.41
N VAL A 24 14.45 -11.96 -4.39
CA VAL A 24 13.06 -12.09 -4.88
C VAL A 24 12.14 -12.63 -3.78
N ALA A 25 12.55 -13.66 -3.02
CA ALA A 25 11.78 -14.16 -1.87
C ALA A 25 11.67 -13.15 -0.71
N MET A 26 12.68 -12.29 -0.50
CA MET A 26 12.62 -11.20 0.47
C MET A 26 11.76 -10.02 -0.01
N ALA A 27 11.71 -9.74 -1.31
CA ALA A 27 10.76 -8.79 -1.89
C ALA A 27 9.31 -9.26 -1.70
N PHE A 28 9.06 -10.58 -1.81
CA PHE A 28 7.74 -11.16 -1.51
C PHE A 28 7.38 -11.17 -0.03
N ALA A 29 8.36 -11.23 0.88
CA ALA A 29 8.11 -11.10 2.31
C ALA A 29 7.70 -9.67 2.71
N MET A 30 8.11 -8.64 1.96
CA MET A 30 7.78 -7.24 2.27
C MET A 30 6.39 -6.80 1.78
N VAL A 31 5.75 -7.54 0.87
CA VAL A 31 4.36 -7.30 0.45
C VAL A 31 3.33 -7.97 1.39
N ALA A 32 3.79 -8.73 2.39
CA ALA A 32 2.94 -9.42 3.38
C ALA A 32 3.08 -8.89 4.82
N VAL A 33 3.77 -7.76 5.06
CA VAL A 33 4.01 -7.20 6.41
C VAL A 33 3.30 -5.85 6.59
N GLY A 34 2.08 -5.74 6.05
CA GLY A 34 1.22 -4.56 6.17
C GLY A 34 -0.12 -4.86 6.84
N CYS A 35 -0.15 -5.70 7.87
CA CYS A 35 -1.26 -5.75 8.85
C CYS A 35 -0.90 -6.66 10.03
N LEU A 36 -0.30 -6.09 11.07
CA LEU A 36 -0.05 -6.77 12.34
C LEU A 36 -0.26 -5.77 13.47
N VAL A 37 -1.53 -5.46 13.74
CA VAL A 37 -1.92 -4.87 15.03
C VAL A 37 -2.38 -6.03 15.90
N LEU A 38 -1.46 -6.49 16.75
CA LEU A 38 -1.75 -7.37 17.88
C LEU A 38 -2.56 -6.58 18.91
N THR A 39 -3.82 -6.93 19.12
CA THR A 39 -4.51 -6.66 20.38
C THR A 39 -4.91 -7.98 21.02
N ASN A 40 -4.14 -8.39 22.03
CA ASN A 40 -4.51 -9.45 22.97
C ASN A 40 -5.70 -8.99 23.80
N LEU A 41 -6.81 -9.72 23.75
CA LEU A 41 -7.82 -9.72 24.80
C LEU A 41 -8.15 -11.16 25.19
N SER A 42 -8.09 -11.38 26.50
CA SER A 42 -8.11 -12.63 27.23
C SER A 42 -9.43 -13.37 27.23
N ASP A 43 -9.31 -14.70 27.35
CA ASP A 43 -10.30 -15.72 27.73
C ASP A 43 -11.64 -15.26 28.30
N SER A 44 -12.72 -15.80 27.72
CA SER A 44 -13.80 -16.37 28.51
C SER A 44 -14.37 -17.59 27.79
N SER A 45 -14.15 -18.77 28.38
CA SER A 45 -14.82 -20.00 27.99
C SER A 45 -16.31 -19.93 28.31
N SER A 46 -17.12 -20.05 27.27
CA SER A 46 -18.51 -20.48 27.38
C SER A 46 -18.80 -21.37 26.17
N ALA A 47 -19.10 -22.64 26.44
CA ALA A 47 -19.49 -23.62 25.44
C ALA A 47 -20.60 -23.05 24.53
N LEU A 48 -20.33 -22.95 23.22
CA LEU A 48 -21.31 -22.52 22.23
C LEU A 48 -22.06 -23.74 21.69
N PRO A 49 -23.41 -23.68 21.59
CA PRO A 49 -24.22 -24.77 21.06
C PRO A 49 -24.18 -24.81 19.53
N ASP A 50 -24.46 -26.00 19.00
CA ASP A 50 -24.49 -26.41 17.60
C ASP A 50 -25.19 -25.42 16.65
N THR A 51 -24.45 -24.80 15.73
CA THR A 51 -24.69 -24.82 14.27
C THR A 51 -23.64 -23.96 13.57
N ASN A 52 -22.60 -24.60 13.04
CA ASN A 52 -21.60 -23.97 12.17
C ASN A 52 -22.21 -23.65 10.80
N SER A 53 -23.21 -22.77 10.72
CA SER A 53 -23.85 -22.40 9.46
C SER A 53 -22.91 -21.56 8.58
N CYS A 54 -22.96 -21.78 7.27
CA CYS A 54 -22.24 -20.98 6.27
C CYS A 54 -23.06 -20.72 5.00
N GLY A 55 -24.40 -20.73 5.10
CA GLY A 55 -25.28 -20.47 3.96
C GLY A 55 -26.71 -20.97 4.17
N ASP A 56 -27.48 -21.03 3.07
CA ASP A 56 -28.94 -21.26 3.07
C ASP A 56 -29.38 -22.57 3.77
N SER A 57 -28.53 -23.60 3.77
CA SER A 57 -28.60 -24.81 4.62
C SER A 57 -27.27 -25.56 4.62
N LEU A 58 -26.17 -24.81 4.55
CA LEU A 58 -24.82 -25.35 4.60
C LEU A 58 -24.25 -25.24 6.01
N THR A 59 -23.55 -26.28 6.43
CA THR A 59 -22.78 -26.29 7.67
C THR A 59 -21.31 -26.60 7.39
N TRP A 60 -20.44 -26.19 8.31
CA TRP A 60 -19.01 -26.48 8.24
C TRP A 60 -18.50 -27.18 9.50
N SER A 61 -17.40 -27.92 9.37
CA SER A 61 -16.68 -28.49 10.51
C SER A 61 -15.20 -28.60 10.21
N TYR A 62 -14.34 -28.35 11.19
CA TYR A 62 -12.90 -28.55 11.08
C TYR A 62 -12.45 -29.73 11.95
N ASP A 63 -11.78 -30.69 11.34
CA ASP A 63 -11.11 -31.80 12.04
C ASP A 63 -9.61 -31.52 12.11
N SER A 64 -9.09 -31.25 13.31
CA SER A 64 -7.68 -30.96 13.54
C SER A 64 -6.75 -32.17 13.37
N GLY A 65 -7.29 -33.40 13.50
CA GLY A 65 -6.54 -34.63 13.29
C GLY A 65 -6.23 -34.87 11.82
N SER A 66 -7.23 -34.73 10.95
CA SER A 66 -7.04 -34.82 9.49
C SER A 66 -6.64 -33.49 8.84
N LYS A 67 -6.76 -32.37 9.56
CA LYS A 67 -6.55 -30.98 9.09
C LYS A 67 -7.49 -30.60 7.95
N THR A 68 -8.73 -31.08 8.05
CA THR A 68 -9.75 -30.97 6.99
C THR A 68 -10.88 -30.04 7.41
N LEU A 69 -11.12 -29.00 6.62
CA LEU A 69 -12.37 -28.24 6.63
C LEU A 69 -13.38 -28.97 5.73
N THR A 70 -14.50 -29.38 6.31
CA THR A 70 -15.61 -29.99 5.56
C THR A 70 -16.79 -29.02 5.51
N ILE A 71 -17.33 -28.78 4.32
CA ILE A 71 -18.59 -28.07 4.10
C ILE A 71 -19.63 -29.08 3.64
N SER A 72 -20.81 -29.12 4.28
CA SER A 72 -21.87 -30.10 4.02
C SER A 72 -23.25 -29.45 4.05
N GLY A 73 -24.26 -30.15 3.53
CA GLY A 73 -25.62 -29.64 3.42
C GLY A 73 -25.95 -29.24 1.99
N THR A 74 -26.99 -28.43 1.81
CA THR A 74 -27.50 -28.06 0.48
C THR A 74 -27.74 -26.56 0.37
N GLY A 75 -27.44 -25.98 -0.79
CA GLY A 75 -27.73 -24.57 -1.09
C GLY A 75 -26.48 -23.73 -1.31
N ALA A 76 -26.66 -22.41 -1.37
CA ALA A 76 -25.59 -21.46 -1.62
C ALA A 76 -24.81 -21.15 -0.33
N MET A 77 -23.49 -21.03 -0.46
CA MET A 77 -22.64 -20.47 0.59
C MET A 77 -22.80 -18.95 0.64
N THR A 78 -22.68 -18.39 1.83
CA THR A 78 -22.69 -16.94 2.05
C THR A 78 -21.49 -16.27 1.39
N ASP A 79 -21.68 -15.07 0.83
CA ASP A 79 -20.59 -14.20 0.38
C ASP A 79 -19.91 -13.50 1.57
N TYR A 80 -18.59 -13.54 1.62
CA TYR A 80 -17.80 -12.92 2.68
C TYR A 80 -17.09 -11.66 2.19
N THR A 81 -17.04 -10.64 3.04
CA THR A 81 -16.34 -9.38 2.76
C THR A 81 -14.82 -9.52 2.86
N ASP A 82 -14.33 -10.40 3.74
CA ASP A 82 -12.89 -10.63 3.95
C ASP A 82 -12.52 -12.11 3.90
N HIS A 83 -13.06 -12.95 4.80
CA HIS A 83 -12.79 -14.39 4.82
C HIS A 83 -13.95 -15.18 5.43
N GLY A 84 -14.00 -16.48 5.14
CA GLY A 84 -14.94 -17.41 5.79
C GLY A 84 -14.67 -17.59 7.29
N PRO A 85 -15.63 -18.15 8.05
CA PRO A 85 -15.55 -18.30 9.52
C PRO A 85 -14.47 -19.28 9.99
N TRP A 86 -13.87 -20.04 9.08
CA TRP A 86 -12.81 -21.02 9.34
C TRP A 86 -11.40 -20.44 9.28
N TYR A 87 -11.25 -19.14 9.05
CA TYR A 87 -9.94 -18.48 8.90
C TYR A 87 -9.04 -18.60 10.13
N ASP A 88 -9.62 -18.72 11.33
CA ASP A 88 -8.87 -18.99 12.58
C ASP A 88 -8.01 -20.26 12.51
N TYR A 89 -8.36 -21.20 11.62
CA TYR A 89 -7.62 -22.46 11.40
C TYR A 89 -6.65 -22.41 10.21
N ALA A 90 -6.51 -21.27 9.52
CA ALA A 90 -5.78 -21.15 8.25
C ALA A 90 -4.34 -21.67 8.32
N ASN A 91 -3.65 -21.46 9.44
CA ASN A 91 -2.26 -21.87 9.64
C ASN A 91 -2.08 -23.40 9.75
N GLU A 92 -3.10 -24.10 10.23
CA GLU A 92 -3.05 -25.55 10.46
C GLU A 92 -3.67 -26.34 9.32
N MET A 93 -4.71 -25.79 8.70
CA MET A 93 -5.52 -26.43 7.66
C MET A 93 -4.68 -26.89 6.47
N LYS A 94 -5.06 -28.05 5.91
CA LYS A 94 -4.40 -28.64 4.73
C LYS A 94 -5.40 -29.03 3.65
N ILE A 95 -6.63 -29.36 4.00
CA ILE A 95 -7.64 -29.89 3.08
C ILE A 95 -8.93 -29.07 3.21
N ILE A 96 -9.50 -28.68 2.07
CA ILE A 96 -10.87 -28.20 1.95
C ILE A 96 -11.69 -29.26 1.23
N ASP A 97 -12.79 -29.68 1.83
CA ASP A 97 -13.68 -30.72 1.33
C ASP A 97 -15.12 -30.19 1.28
N VAL A 98 -15.52 -29.63 0.13
CA VAL A 98 -16.88 -29.14 -0.10
C VAL A 98 -17.71 -30.26 -0.71
N LYS A 99 -18.67 -30.77 0.07
CA LYS A 99 -19.53 -31.88 -0.33
C LYS A 99 -20.56 -31.48 -1.38
N ASP A 100 -20.98 -32.48 -2.15
CA ASP A 100 -22.09 -32.36 -3.09
C ASP A 100 -23.38 -31.96 -2.35
N GLY A 101 -24.06 -30.95 -2.89
CA GLY A 101 -25.14 -30.21 -2.27
C GLY A 101 -24.90 -28.70 -2.24
N CYS A 102 -23.64 -28.26 -2.10
CA CYS A 102 -23.27 -26.84 -2.21
C CYS A 102 -23.41 -26.35 -3.66
N THR A 103 -24.22 -25.30 -3.89
CA THR A 103 -24.50 -24.77 -5.23
C THR A 103 -23.69 -23.54 -5.58
N HIS A 104 -23.14 -22.85 -4.58
CA HIS A 104 -22.34 -21.64 -4.77
C HIS A 104 -21.22 -21.61 -3.72
N ILE A 105 -19.98 -21.35 -4.14
CA ILE A 105 -18.91 -20.94 -3.22
C ILE A 105 -18.94 -19.41 -3.12
N GLY A 106 -19.08 -18.87 -1.92
CA GLY A 106 -19.21 -17.43 -1.72
C GLY A 106 -17.92 -16.65 -1.99
N ASN A 107 -18.08 -15.34 -2.18
CA ASN A 107 -16.96 -14.41 -2.31
C ASN A 107 -16.00 -14.53 -1.12
N ASN A 108 -14.70 -14.54 -1.40
CA ASN A 108 -13.61 -14.65 -0.41
C ASN A 108 -13.72 -15.82 0.60
N ALA A 109 -14.55 -16.83 0.34
CA ALA A 109 -14.84 -17.90 1.29
C ALA A 109 -13.56 -18.57 1.82
N PHE A 110 -12.65 -18.94 0.93
CA PHE A 110 -11.39 -19.61 1.25
C PHE A 110 -10.17 -18.70 1.06
N ARG A 111 -10.38 -17.39 1.09
CA ARG A 111 -9.31 -16.39 0.97
C ARG A 111 -8.23 -16.60 2.04
N GLY A 112 -6.97 -16.55 1.61
CA GLY A 112 -5.81 -16.53 2.50
C GLY A 112 -5.52 -17.85 3.22
N LEU A 113 -6.16 -18.95 2.84
CA LEU A 113 -5.89 -20.29 3.39
C LEU A 113 -4.60 -20.88 2.79
N GLY A 114 -3.48 -20.17 2.94
CA GLY A 114 -2.20 -20.46 2.28
C GLY A 114 -1.58 -21.82 2.63
N GLY A 115 -2.02 -22.44 3.73
CA GLY A 115 -1.61 -23.78 4.14
C GLY A 115 -2.29 -24.92 3.37
N VAL A 116 -3.41 -24.67 2.68
CA VAL A 116 -4.23 -25.68 2.00
C VAL A 116 -3.54 -26.15 0.73
N ASN A 117 -3.41 -27.47 0.58
CA ASN A 117 -2.80 -28.11 -0.58
C ASN A 117 -3.74 -29.05 -1.36
N SER A 118 -4.94 -29.28 -0.84
CA SER A 118 -5.96 -30.12 -1.47
C SER A 118 -7.34 -29.46 -1.33
N VAL A 119 -8.07 -29.36 -2.45
CA VAL A 119 -9.43 -28.84 -2.50
C VAL A 119 -10.30 -29.83 -3.26
N THR A 120 -11.41 -30.24 -2.64
CA THR A 120 -12.48 -31.00 -3.29
C THR A 120 -13.69 -30.09 -3.45
N LEU A 121 -14.16 -29.94 -4.69
CA LEU A 121 -15.36 -29.17 -5.03
C LEU A 121 -16.52 -30.12 -5.37
N PRO A 122 -17.79 -29.67 -5.21
CA PRO A 122 -18.94 -30.48 -5.58
C PRO A 122 -18.93 -30.85 -7.07
N ALA A 123 -19.08 -32.14 -7.36
CA ALA A 123 -19.01 -32.64 -8.72
C ALA A 123 -20.27 -32.30 -9.54
N THR A 124 -21.45 -32.26 -8.91
CA THR A 124 -22.72 -32.08 -9.62
C THR A 124 -23.55 -30.90 -9.13
N SER A 125 -23.47 -30.50 -7.87
CA SER A 125 -24.32 -29.41 -7.38
C SER A 125 -23.78 -28.01 -7.66
N LEU A 126 -22.45 -27.84 -7.80
CA LEU A 126 -21.83 -26.52 -7.88
C LEU A 126 -22.19 -25.80 -9.19
N GLN A 127 -22.75 -24.61 -9.07
CA GLN A 127 -23.17 -23.76 -10.18
C GLN A 127 -22.26 -22.55 -10.36
N SER A 128 -21.67 -22.02 -9.28
CA SER A 128 -20.83 -20.82 -9.37
C SER A 128 -19.79 -20.72 -8.26
N ILE A 129 -18.68 -20.04 -8.58
CA ILE A 129 -17.60 -19.71 -7.64
C ILE A 129 -17.52 -18.19 -7.54
N GLY A 130 -17.54 -17.64 -6.33
CA GLY A 130 -17.51 -16.20 -6.06
C GLY A 130 -16.16 -15.54 -6.35
N ASN A 131 -16.15 -14.21 -6.28
CA ASN A 131 -14.96 -13.38 -6.43
C ASN A 131 -13.95 -13.68 -5.32
N GLY A 132 -12.67 -13.80 -5.67
CA GLY A 132 -11.60 -14.05 -4.70
C GLY A 132 -11.77 -15.33 -3.87
N ALA A 133 -12.65 -16.26 -4.28
CA ALA A 133 -13.05 -17.40 -3.44
C ALA A 133 -11.88 -18.24 -2.94
N PHE A 134 -10.82 -18.41 -3.74
CA PHE A 134 -9.60 -19.13 -3.37
C PHE A 134 -8.34 -18.27 -3.49
N ILE A 135 -8.46 -16.93 -3.41
CA ILE A 135 -7.30 -16.06 -3.52
C ILE A 135 -6.27 -16.39 -2.43
N ALA A 136 -4.98 -16.44 -2.80
CA ALA A 136 -3.87 -16.75 -1.90
C ALA A 136 -3.91 -18.16 -1.26
N CYS A 137 -4.58 -19.13 -1.89
CA CYS A 137 -4.43 -20.55 -1.60
C CYS A 137 -3.12 -21.10 -2.19
N TYR A 138 -1.99 -20.66 -1.63
CA TYR A 138 -0.65 -20.79 -2.23
C TYR A 138 -0.22 -22.21 -2.62
N LEU A 139 -0.64 -23.24 -1.87
CA LEU A 139 -0.16 -24.61 -2.04
C LEU A 139 -1.12 -25.51 -2.83
N VAL A 140 -2.26 -25.00 -3.29
CA VAL A 140 -3.21 -25.77 -4.09
C VAL A 140 -2.62 -26.00 -5.48
N THR A 141 -2.50 -27.27 -5.87
CA THR A 141 -1.85 -27.65 -7.14
C THR A 141 -2.82 -27.86 -8.29
N GLU A 142 -4.10 -28.14 -7.99
CA GLU A 142 -5.12 -28.37 -9.01
C GLU A 142 -6.52 -27.99 -8.50
N PHE A 143 -7.39 -27.63 -9.45
CA PHE A 143 -8.84 -27.55 -9.23
C PHE A 143 -9.56 -28.44 -10.24
N SER A 144 -10.67 -29.03 -9.82
CA SER A 144 -11.58 -29.77 -10.71
C SER A 144 -12.97 -29.14 -10.69
N LEU A 145 -13.44 -28.68 -11.84
CA LEU A 145 -14.71 -28.00 -12.03
C LEU A 145 -15.74 -28.95 -12.62
N GLY A 146 -16.87 -29.12 -11.92
CA GLY A 146 -17.98 -29.96 -12.35
C GLY A 146 -18.75 -29.42 -13.55
N LYS A 147 -19.61 -30.27 -14.13
CA LYS A 147 -20.37 -29.96 -15.35
C LYS A 147 -21.38 -28.81 -15.25
N ASN A 148 -21.81 -28.48 -14.04
CA ASN A 148 -22.84 -27.46 -13.81
C ASN A 148 -22.26 -26.07 -13.46
N VAL A 149 -20.94 -25.94 -13.32
CA VAL A 149 -20.29 -24.65 -13.05
C VAL A 149 -20.47 -23.75 -14.27
N SER A 150 -21.20 -22.66 -14.09
CA SER A 150 -21.62 -21.72 -15.13
C SER A 150 -21.10 -20.29 -14.93
N SER A 151 -20.55 -19.99 -13.75
CA SER A 151 -19.94 -18.70 -13.44
C SER A 151 -18.74 -18.86 -12.51
N ILE A 152 -17.69 -18.09 -12.77
CA ILE A 152 -16.47 -17.99 -11.96
C ILE A 152 -16.20 -16.50 -11.77
N GLY A 153 -16.13 -16.07 -10.51
CA GLY A 153 -15.89 -14.69 -10.14
C GLY A 153 -14.47 -14.23 -10.45
N SER A 154 -14.28 -12.91 -10.47
CA SER A 154 -12.97 -12.28 -10.65
C SER A 154 -12.02 -12.72 -9.53
N GLU A 155 -10.77 -12.97 -9.88
CA GLU A 155 -9.69 -13.36 -8.98
C GLU A 155 -9.97 -14.64 -8.16
N ALA A 156 -10.97 -15.44 -8.56
CA ALA A 156 -11.36 -16.66 -7.83
C ALA A 156 -10.18 -17.61 -7.57
N PHE A 157 -9.18 -17.61 -8.45
CA PHE A 157 -7.95 -18.42 -8.36
C PHE A 157 -6.67 -17.56 -8.38
N ALA A 158 -6.74 -16.28 -7.99
CA ALA A 158 -5.58 -15.40 -8.00
C ALA A 158 -4.56 -15.79 -6.90
N SER A 159 -3.28 -15.60 -7.18
CA SER A 159 -2.19 -15.90 -6.24
C SER A 159 -2.17 -17.34 -5.72
N CYS A 160 -2.67 -18.31 -6.49
CA CYS A 160 -2.54 -19.73 -6.21
C CYS A 160 -1.17 -20.22 -6.69
N ALA A 161 -0.12 -19.84 -5.97
CA ALA A 161 1.29 -19.92 -6.42
C ALA A 161 1.78 -21.31 -6.88
N ASP A 162 1.21 -22.42 -6.39
CA ASP A 162 1.54 -23.78 -6.81
C ASP A 162 0.55 -24.40 -7.81
N LEU A 163 -0.44 -23.65 -8.29
CA LEU A 163 -1.47 -24.15 -9.21
C LEU A 163 -0.86 -24.56 -10.56
N ARG A 164 -1.03 -25.82 -10.93
CA ARG A 164 -0.45 -26.44 -12.13
C ARG A 164 -1.48 -26.75 -13.21
N SER A 165 -2.73 -27.02 -12.81
CA SER A 165 -3.82 -27.33 -13.73
C SER A 165 -5.19 -26.98 -13.15
N ILE A 166 -6.12 -26.64 -14.03
CA ILE A 166 -7.55 -26.61 -13.75
C ILE A 166 -8.21 -27.57 -14.72
N HIS A 167 -8.90 -28.57 -14.20
CA HIS A 167 -9.63 -29.55 -14.99
C HIS A 167 -11.11 -29.19 -15.03
N VAL A 168 -11.71 -29.25 -16.21
CA VAL A 168 -13.14 -28.99 -16.40
C VAL A 168 -13.81 -30.26 -16.91
N ASP A 169 -14.92 -30.65 -16.30
CA ASP A 169 -15.74 -31.76 -16.78
C ASP A 169 -16.09 -31.58 -18.26
N SER A 170 -15.91 -32.64 -19.06
CA SER A 170 -16.19 -32.60 -20.51
C SER A 170 -17.64 -32.25 -20.85
N GLU A 171 -18.60 -32.54 -19.95
CA GLU A 171 -20.01 -32.19 -20.08
C GLU A 171 -20.31 -30.72 -19.74
N ASN A 172 -19.35 -29.97 -19.18
CA ASN A 172 -19.57 -28.55 -18.85
C ASN A 172 -19.89 -27.75 -20.12
N THR A 173 -20.96 -26.96 -20.10
CA THR A 173 -21.42 -26.18 -21.27
C THR A 173 -20.91 -24.75 -21.31
N HIS A 174 -20.23 -24.27 -20.26
CA HIS A 174 -19.77 -22.89 -20.10
C HIS A 174 -18.26 -22.73 -20.17
N PHE A 175 -17.51 -23.74 -19.71
CA PHE A 175 -16.06 -23.73 -19.63
C PHE A 175 -15.45 -24.98 -20.25
N CYS A 176 -14.17 -24.89 -20.57
CA CYS A 176 -13.34 -26.05 -20.86
C CYS A 176 -11.91 -25.80 -20.41
N ASP A 177 -11.11 -26.85 -20.31
CA ASP A 177 -9.66 -26.72 -20.22
C ASP A 177 -8.95 -27.26 -21.47
N VAL A 178 -7.78 -26.69 -21.75
CA VAL A 178 -6.83 -27.22 -22.73
C VAL A 178 -5.50 -27.35 -22.02
N ASP A 179 -5.06 -28.59 -21.84
CA ASP A 179 -3.89 -28.94 -21.05
C ASP A 179 -3.94 -28.31 -19.64
N GLY A 180 -5.10 -28.25 -19.00
CA GLY A 180 -5.25 -27.65 -17.67
C GLY A 180 -5.23 -26.11 -17.62
N VAL A 181 -5.24 -25.42 -18.76
CA VAL A 181 -5.49 -23.97 -18.84
C VAL A 181 -6.98 -23.73 -19.02
N LEU A 182 -7.58 -22.83 -18.22
CA LEU A 182 -9.02 -22.60 -18.20
C LEU A 182 -9.46 -21.58 -19.25
N PHE A 183 -10.48 -21.95 -20.03
CA PHE A 183 -11.13 -21.12 -21.04
C PHE A 183 -12.65 -21.12 -20.87
N ASP A 184 -13.32 -20.18 -21.54
CA ASP A 184 -14.73 -20.36 -21.90
C ASP A 184 -14.92 -21.58 -22.83
N LYS A 185 -16.16 -22.07 -22.96
CA LYS A 185 -16.45 -23.31 -23.70
C LYS A 185 -15.97 -23.26 -25.16
N ASP A 186 -16.12 -22.10 -25.79
CA ASP A 186 -15.79 -21.86 -27.19
C ASP A 186 -14.32 -21.49 -27.42
N LYS A 187 -13.50 -21.42 -26.35
CA LYS A 187 -12.08 -21.04 -26.37
C LYS A 187 -11.85 -19.66 -27.01
N LYS A 188 -12.80 -18.74 -26.81
CA LYS A 188 -12.71 -17.33 -27.19
C LYS A 188 -12.08 -16.49 -26.09
N THR A 189 -12.11 -16.96 -24.86
CA THR A 189 -11.61 -16.24 -23.69
C THR A 189 -10.73 -17.18 -22.88
N ILE A 190 -9.46 -16.80 -22.66
CA ILE A 190 -8.66 -17.42 -21.61
C ILE A 190 -9.04 -16.77 -20.28
N LEU A 191 -9.29 -17.59 -19.26
CA LEU A 191 -9.76 -17.14 -17.95
C LEU A 191 -8.66 -17.24 -16.89
N LYS A 192 -7.91 -18.35 -16.90
CA LYS A 192 -6.78 -18.57 -15.99
C LYS A 192 -5.76 -19.53 -16.58
N PHE A 193 -4.52 -19.07 -16.66
CA PHE A 193 -3.33 -19.87 -16.82
C PHE A 193 -2.79 -20.23 -15.43
N PRO A 194 -2.54 -21.51 -15.11
CA PRO A 194 -2.05 -21.91 -13.79
C PRO A 194 -0.68 -21.30 -13.46
N ASP A 195 -0.54 -20.72 -12.25
CA ASP A 195 0.60 -19.88 -11.87
C ASP A 195 1.94 -20.62 -11.82
N ARG A 196 1.90 -21.95 -11.69
CA ARG A 196 3.06 -22.85 -11.70
C ARG A 196 2.97 -23.94 -12.75
N LYS A 197 2.24 -23.70 -13.84
CA LYS A 197 2.17 -24.66 -14.94
C LYS A 197 3.56 -24.89 -15.53
N PHE A 198 4.09 -26.11 -15.39
CA PHE A 198 5.33 -26.51 -16.05
C PHE A 198 5.06 -26.72 -17.55
N LEU A 199 5.21 -25.66 -18.33
CA LEU A 199 5.46 -25.77 -19.76
C LEU A 199 6.95 -25.53 -20.01
N THR A 200 7.43 -25.94 -21.18
CA THR A 200 8.57 -25.27 -21.81
C THR A 200 8.38 -23.77 -21.63
N ASP A 201 9.42 -23.00 -21.28
CA ASP A 201 9.40 -21.60 -20.78
C ASP A 201 8.64 -20.54 -21.66
N GLN A 202 7.88 -20.97 -22.66
CA GLN A 202 7.07 -20.20 -23.57
C GLN A 202 5.63 -20.73 -23.62
N TYR A 203 4.66 -19.82 -23.67
CA TYR A 203 3.26 -20.14 -23.96
C TYR A 203 2.77 -19.34 -25.17
N THR A 204 2.19 -20.03 -26.15
CA THR A 204 1.48 -19.38 -27.27
C THR A 204 -0.01 -19.47 -26.99
N ILE A 205 -0.68 -18.33 -26.86
CA ILE A 205 -2.13 -18.32 -26.70
C ILE A 205 -2.75 -18.96 -27.97
N PRO A 206 -3.69 -19.93 -27.84
CA PRO A 206 -4.25 -20.63 -28.99
C PRO A 206 -4.91 -19.68 -30.00
N ALA A 207 -4.73 -19.96 -31.29
CA ALA A 207 -5.42 -19.25 -32.35
C ALA A 207 -6.94 -19.38 -32.18
N GLY A 208 -7.66 -18.27 -32.37
CA GLY A 208 -9.12 -18.19 -32.19
C GLY A 208 -9.56 -17.61 -30.84
N VAL A 209 -8.66 -17.53 -29.86
CA VAL A 209 -8.85 -16.73 -28.63
C VAL A 209 -8.89 -15.25 -29.01
N LEU A 210 -9.89 -14.55 -28.47
CA LEU A 210 -10.17 -13.13 -28.70
C LEU A 210 -9.82 -12.29 -27.47
N THR A 211 -10.06 -12.81 -26.28
CA THR A 211 -9.94 -12.08 -25.01
C THR A 211 -8.98 -12.76 -24.04
N VAL A 212 -8.07 -11.96 -23.47
CA VAL A 212 -7.25 -12.29 -22.31
C VAL A 212 -7.79 -11.49 -21.13
N THR A 213 -8.28 -12.15 -20.09
CA THR A 213 -8.87 -11.50 -18.91
C THR A 213 -7.81 -10.94 -17.95
N SER A 214 -8.24 -10.09 -17.01
CA SER A 214 -7.38 -9.56 -15.94
C SER A 214 -6.67 -10.66 -15.15
N ASP A 215 -7.34 -11.79 -14.96
CA ASP A 215 -6.88 -12.87 -14.08
C ASP A 215 -6.07 -13.94 -14.85
N SER A 216 -6.01 -13.81 -16.17
CA SER A 216 -5.48 -14.86 -17.06
C SER A 216 -4.05 -15.24 -16.72
N PHE A 217 -3.14 -14.28 -16.57
CA PHE A 217 -1.75 -14.55 -16.22
C PHE A 217 -1.31 -13.79 -14.95
N GLN A 218 -2.21 -13.06 -14.30
CA GLN A 218 -1.90 -12.31 -13.09
C GLN A 218 -1.27 -13.23 -12.04
N GLY A 219 -0.11 -12.82 -11.51
CA GLY A 219 0.63 -13.57 -10.50
C GLY A 219 1.40 -14.79 -11.01
N ASN A 220 1.50 -14.99 -12.33
CA ASN A 220 2.18 -16.16 -12.87
C ASN A 220 3.67 -16.20 -12.49
N GLN A 221 4.15 -17.37 -12.06
CA GLN A 221 5.50 -17.56 -11.50
C GLN A 221 6.40 -18.47 -12.34
N CYS A 222 6.01 -18.81 -13.58
CA CYS A 222 6.78 -19.76 -14.39
C CYS A 222 6.92 -19.40 -15.87
N LEU A 223 6.13 -18.47 -16.40
CA LEU A 223 6.17 -18.07 -17.78
C LEU A 223 7.31 -17.08 -18.03
N HIS A 224 8.21 -17.42 -18.95
CA HIS A 224 9.24 -16.50 -19.43
C HIS A 224 8.83 -15.78 -20.71
N ASN A 225 8.02 -16.41 -21.56
CA ASN A 225 7.61 -15.80 -22.83
C ASN A 225 6.13 -16.06 -23.13
N VAL A 226 5.42 -15.04 -23.58
CA VAL A 226 4.03 -15.16 -24.05
C VAL A 226 3.93 -14.72 -25.50
N THR A 227 3.35 -15.57 -26.34
CA THR A 227 3.04 -15.25 -27.73
C THR A 227 1.55 -14.96 -27.89
N ILE A 228 1.23 -13.74 -28.34
CA ILE A 228 -0.11 -13.26 -28.63
C ILE A 228 -0.42 -13.52 -30.12
N PRO A 229 -1.40 -14.39 -30.47
CA PRO A 229 -1.73 -14.73 -31.86
C PRO A 229 -2.48 -13.59 -32.55
N SER A 230 -2.68 -13.69 -33.86
CA SER A 230 -3.38 -12.67 -34.65
C SER A 230 -4.85 -12.43 -34.24
N SER A 231 -5.47 -13.40 -33.56
CA SER A 231 -6.89 -13.36 -33.20
C SER A 231 -7.22 -12.56 -31.93
N VAL A 232 -6.25 -12.32 -31.05
CA VAL A 232 -6.51 -11.60 -29.79
C VAL A 232 -6.77 -10.13 -30.10
N THR A 233 -7.96 -9.66 -29.70
CA THR A 233 -8.40 -8.27 -29.87
C THR A 233 -8.51 -7.51 -28.55
N THR A 234 -8.56 -8.24 -27.44
CA THR A 234 -8.74 -7.64 -26.10
C THR A 234 -7.80 -8.29 -25.09
N ILE A 235 -7.02 -7.47 -24.41
CA ILE A 235 -6.23 -7.79 -23.22
C ILE A 235 -6.73 -6.84 -22.15
N GLN A 236 -7.37 -7.39 -21.11
CA GLN A 236 -7.90 -6.60 -20.01
C GLN A 236 -6.77 -6.07 -19.11
N PRO A 237 -6.99 -4.96 -18.37
CA PRO A 237 -6.01 -4.45 -17.42
C PRO A 237 -5.53 -5.52 -16.44
N ASN A 238 -4.26 -5.46 -16.04
CA ASN A 238 -3.62 -6.38 -15.10
C ASN A 238 -3.49 -7.84 -15.55
N ALA A 239 -3.86 -8.19 -16.79
CA ALA A 239 -3.73 -9.55 -17.34
C ALA A 239 -2.35 -10.18 -17.09
N PHE A 240 -1.29 -9.36 -17.07
CA PHE A 240 0.11 -9.76 -16.85
C PHE A 240 0.73 -9.14 -15.58
N LYS A 241 -0.07 -8.56 -14.68
CA LYS A 241 0.44 -7.99 -13.42
C LYS A 241 1.08 -9.09 -12.60
N ASN A 242 2.22 -8.80 -12.00
CA ASN A 242 2.95 -9.73 -11.13
C ASN A 242 3.39 -11.05 -11.84
N CYS A 243 3.64 -11.04 -13.15
CA CYS A 243 4.25 -12.18 -13.86
C CYS A 243 5.77 -12.24 -13.60
N THR A 244 6.19 -12.87 -12.50
CA THR A 244 7.54 -12.73 -11.92
C THR A 244 8.70 -13.05 -12.85
N TRP A 245 8.53 -14.04 -13.72
CA TRP A 245 9.60 -14.56 -14.58
C TRP A 245 9.46 -14.15 -16.04
N LEU A 246 8.46 -13.31 -16.36
CA LEU A 246 8.18 -12.94 -17.74
C LEU A 246 9.28 -12.04 -18.29
N GLU A 247 9.94 -12.51 -19.34
CA GLU A 247 11.05 -11.83 -20.00
C GLU A 247 10.60 -11.10 -21.27
N ASN A 248 9.68 -11.72 -22.04
CA ASN A 248 9.29 -11.18 -23.34
C ASN A 248 7.83 -11.48 -23.74
N PHE A 249 7.24 -10.50 -24.41
CA PHE A 249 6.08 -10.67 -25.27
C PHE A 249 6.49 -10.82 -26.73
N THR A 250 5.83 -11.72 -27.44
CA THR A 250 5.86 -11.79 -28.91
C THR A 250 4.43 -11.62 -29.42
N VAL A 251 4.20 -10.69 -30.34
CA VAL A 251 2.88 -10.52 -30.96
C VAL A 251 2.98 -10.90 -32.44
N ASP A 252 2.04 -11.73 -32.91
CA ASP A 252 1.92 -12.09 -34.32
C ASP A 252 1.79 -10.83 -35.20
N ALA A 253 2.54 -10.78 -36.30
CA ALA A 253 2.58 -9.62 -37.18
C ALA A 253 1.20 -9.24 -37.75
N GLY A 254 0.33 -10.23 -37.95
CA GLY A 254 -1.05 -10.10 -38.42
C GLY A 254 -2.05 -9.70 -37.33
N ASN A 255 -1.65 -9.58 -36.06
CA ASN A 255 -2.54 -9.08 -35.01
C ASN A 255 -2.95 -7.62 -35.32
N SER A 256 -4.24 -7.32 -35.26
CA SER A 256 -4.79 -6.00 -35.59
C SER A 256 -4.87 -5.04 -34.40
N ALA A 257 -4.78 -5.53 -33.17
CA ALA A 257 -4.99 -4.77 -31.94
C ALA A 257 -3.70 -4.49 -31.15
N TYR A 258 -2.71 -5.37 -31.25
CA TYR A 258 -1.49 -5.33 -30.45
C TYR A 258 -0.23 -5.43 -31.31
N SER A 259 0.89 -5.03 -30.73
CA SER A 259 2.22 -5.25 -31.28
C SER A 259 3.23 -5.46 -30.16
N SER A 260 4.36 -6.09 -30.47
CA SER A 260 5.49 -6.16 -29.55
C SER A 260 6.71 -5.53 -30.19
N GLN A 261 7.53 -4.87 -29.39
CA GLN A 261 8.85 -4.41 -29.77
C GLN A 261 9.79 -4.65 -28.61
N ASP A 262 10.96 -5.23 -28.89
CA ASP A 262 11.97 -5.50 -27.87
C ASP A 262 11.44 -6.35 -26.70
N GLY A 263 10.46 -7.23 -26.95
CA GLY A 263 9.83 -8.04 -25.91
C GLY A 263 8.81 -7.29 -25.03
N VAL A 264 8.53 -6.01 -25.30
CA VAL A 264 7.54 -5.18 -24.60
C VAL A 264 6.21 -5.18 -25.37
N LEU A 265 5.10 -5.22 -24.64
CA LEU A 265 3.75 -5.24 -25.22
C LEU A 265 3.17 -3.84 -25.39
N PHE A 266 2.61 -3.59 -26.57
CA PHE A 266 1.95 -2.35 -26.96
C PHE A 266 0.61 -2.62 -27.62
N ASP A 267 -0.21 -1.58 -27.73
CA ASP A 267 -1.26 -1.52 -28.75
C ASP A 267 -0.65 -1.59 -30.17
N LYS A 268 -1.50 -1.76 -31.20
CA LYS A 268 -1.02 -1.91 -32.58
C LYS A 268 -0.27 -0.66 -33.07
N ALA A 269 -0.74 0.52 -32.68
CA ALA A 269 -0.17 1.80 -33.11
C ALA A 269 1.06 2.21 -32.28
N LYS A 270 1.38 1.48 -31.19
CA LYS A 270 2.40 1.84 -30.20
C LYS A 270 2.17 3.22 -29.59
N THR A 271 0.90 3.55 -29.37
CA THR A 271 0.46 4.73 -28.62
C THR A 271 0.29 4.43 -27.14
N GLU A 272 0.13 3.16 -26.77
CA GLU A 272 0.03 2.69 -25.39
C GLU A 272 1.06 1.57 -25.14
N LEU A 273 1.91 1.76 -24.12
CA LEU A 273 2.71 0.68 -23.57
C LEU A 273 1.89 -0.03 -22.50
N ILE A 274 1.51 -1.27 -22.81
CA ILE A 274 0.56 -2.05 -22.01
C ILE A 274 1.27 -2.78 -20.88
N SER A 275 2.39 -3.42 -21.18
CA SER A 275 3.14 -4.17 -20.19
C SER A 275 4.61 -4.31 -20.58
N TYR A 276 5.47 -3.91 -19.66
CA TYR A 276 6.88 -4.20 -19.63
C TYR A 276 7.09 -5.49 -18.82
N PRO A 277 7.79 -6.51 -19.36
CA PRO A 277 8.02 -7.76 -18.64
C PRO A 277 8.89 -7.56 -17.40
N MET A 278 8.44 -8.04 -16.24
CA MET A 278 9.10 -7.85 -14.93
C MET A 278 10.53 -8.41 -14.86
N TYR A 279 10.79 -9.48 -15.60
CA TYR A 279 12.09 -10.16 -15.65
C TYR A 279 12.88 -9.78 -16.90
N ASN A 280 12.54 -8.67 -17.55
CA ASN A 280 13.30 -8.20 -18.70
C ASN A 280 14.69 -7.72 -18.25
N SER A 281 15.73 -8.46 -18.61
CA SER A 281 17.12 -8.24 -18.16
C SER A 281 17.79 -6.94 -18.63
N ARG A 282 17.08 -6.02 -19.30
CA ARG A 282 17.64 -4.75 -19.73
C ARG A 282 17.82 -3.80 -18.55
N SER A 283 19.03 -3.25 -18.43
CA SER A 283 19.32 -2.20 -17.45
C SER A 283 18.82 -0.81 -17.86
N SER A 284 18.42 -0.63 -19.12
CA SER A 284 17.87 0.63 -19.61
C SER A 284 16.84 0.44 -20.70
N TYR A 285 15.88 1.35 -20.78
CA TYR A 285 14.82 1.33 -21.78
C TYR A 285 14.47 2.74 -22.25
N THR A 286 14.28 2.90 -23.56
CA THR A 286 13.74 4.14 -24.16
C THR A 286 12.36 3.81 -24.70
N VAL A 287 11.34 4.41 -24.10
CA VAL A 287 9.95 4.25 -24.54
C VAL A 287 9.81 4.95 -25.91
N PRO A 288 9.19 4.32 -26.93
CA PRO A 288 9.05 4.93 -28.26
C PRO A 288 8.32 6.28 -28.23
N ASP A 289 8.73 7.22 -29.09
CA ASP A 289 8.13 8.57 -29.19
C ASP A 289 6.64 8.59 -29.58
N THR A 290 6.13 7.49 -30.13
CA THR A 290 4.72 7.30 -30.46
C THR A 290 3.85 7.08 -29.23
N VAL A 291 4.43 6.66 -28.11
CA VAL A 291 3.69 6.34 -26.88
C VAL A 291 3.21 7.63 -26.22
N THR A 292 1.89 7.72 -26.03
CA THR A 292 1.22 8.78 -25.29
C THR A 292 0.68 8.30 -23.94
N THR A 293 0.59 6.98 -23.74
CA THR A 293 -0.02 6.36 -22.57
C THR A 293 0.86 5.22 -22.03
N LEU A 294 1.12 5.21 -20.74
CA LEU A 294 1.56 4.01 -20.01
C LEU A 294 0.35 3.47 -19.24
N SER A 295 -0.01 2.20 -19.44
CA SER A 295 -1.12 1.59 -18.70
C SER A 295 -0.81 1.48 -17.19
N ALA A 296 -1.85 1.27 -16.39
CA ALA A 296 -1.67 0.94 -14.97
C ALA A 296 -0.80 -0.33 -14.82
N ASN A 297 0.11 -0.33 -13.85
CA ASN A 297 1.06 -1.43 -13.61
C ASN A 297 2.02 -1.74 -14.78
N ALA A 298 2.22 -0.82 -15.74
CA ALA A 298 3.01 -1.08 -16.94
C ALA A 298 4.44 -1.56 -16.69
N PHE A 299 5.14 -1.04 -15.67
CA PHE A 299 6.48 -1.44 -15.23
C PHE A 299 6.48 -2.01 -13.79
N TYR A 300 5.34 -2.55 -13.35
CA TYR A 300 5.15 -3.04 -11.99
C TYR A 300 6.20 -4.09 -11.59
N ALA A 301 6.78 -3.91 -10.41
CA ALA A 301 7.73 -4.83 -9.78
C ALA A 301 8.99 -5.14 -10.59
N ASP A 302 9.44 -4.26 -11.50
CA ASP A 302 10.64 -4.52 -12.29
C ASP A 302 11.93 -4.52 -11.41
N PHE A 303 12.78 -5.53 -11.65
CA PHE A 303 14.00 -5.76 -10.86
C PHE A 303 15.32 -5.43 -11.59
N TYR A 304 15.29 -5.01 -12.86
CA TYR A 304 16.50 -4.85 -13.68
C TYR A 304 16.68 -3.45 -14.29
N LEU A 305 15.59 -2.74 -14.57
CA LEU A 305 15.54 -1.46 -15.25
C LEU A 305 16.06 -0.30 -14.40
N GLN A 306 17.35 -0.02 -14.51
CA GLN A 306 18.00 1.05 -13.74
C GLN A 306 17.75 2.45 -14.30
N SER A 307 17.41 2.58 -15.58
CA SER A 307 17.20 3.86 -16.26
C SER A 307 16.12 3.75 -17.33
N ILE A 308 15.18 4.69 -17.33
CA ILE A 308 14.14 4.79 -18.36
C ILE A 308 14.08 6.19 -18.94
N VAL A 309 13.89 6.29 -20.26
CA VAL A 309 13.61 7.54 -20.96
C VAL A 309 12.15 7.53 -21.40
N LEU A 310 11.35 8.43 -20.83
CA LEU A 310 9.95 8.65 -21.20
C LEU A 310 9.85 9.63 -22.38
N PRO A 311 8.89 9.45 -23.30
CA PRO A 311 8.82 10.28 -24.51
C PRO A 311 8.21 11.64 -24.20
N ALA A 312 8.65 12.68 -24.90
CA ALA A 312 8.19 14.06 -24.66
C ALA A 312 6.68 14.28 -24.94
N ASN A 313 6.05 13.37 -25.69
CA ASN A 313 4.62 13.40 -26.01
C ASN A 313 3.75 12.55 -25.07
N LEU A 314 4.33 11.96 -24.02
CA LEU A 314 3.59 11.20 -23.01
C LEU A 314 2.55 12.11 -22.34
N GLN A 315 1.31 11.64 -22.24
CA GLN A 315 0.16 12.38 -21.70
C GLN A 315 -0.39 11.73 -20.44
N HIS A 316 -0.47 10.40 -20.44
CA HIS A 316 -1.06 9.61 -19.35
C HIS A 316 -0.07 8.58 -18.81
N ILE A 317 0.02 8.49 -17.48
CA ILE A 317 0.73 7.42 -16.78
C ILE A 317 -0.24 6.82 -15.76
N GLY A 318 -0.65 5.57 -15.99
CA GLY A 318 -1.60 4.88 -15.13
C GLY A 318 -1.09 4.65 -13.71
N GLY A 319 -2.02 4.42 -12.78
CA GLY A 319 -1.70 4.14 -11.38
C GLY A 319 -0.76 2.93 -11.24
N HIS A 320 0.09 2.96 -10.22
CA HIS A 320 1.03 1.89 -9.93
C HIS A 320 2.00 1.55 -11.07
N ALA A 321 2.16 2.41 -12.10
CA ALA A 321 2.93 2.06 -13.29
C ALA A 321 4.38 1.68 -12.98
N PHE A 322 4.99 2.24 -11.93
CA PHE A 322 6.34 1.91 -11.45
C PHE A 322 6.33 1.41 -10.00
N GLU A 323 5.18 1.02 -9.45
CA GLU A 323 5.10 0.46 -8.11
C GLU A 323 6.01 -0.77 -7.98
N LEU A 324 6.69 -0.89 -6.84
CA LEU A 324 7.64 -1.97 -6.53
C LEU A 324 8.81 -2.08 -7.52
N THR A 325 9.08 -1.06 -8.34
CA THR A 325 10.27 -1.05 -9.20
C THR A 325 11.52 -0.89 -8.34
N GLN A 326 12.21 -1.99 -8.07
CA GLN A 326 13.32 -2.09 -7.12
C GLN A 326 14.67 -2.05 -7.84
N SER A 327 14.79 -1.21 -8.86
CA SER A 327 15.98 -1.14 -9.71
C SER A 327 16.22 0.27 -10.27
N LEU A 328 15.15 0.99 -10.55
CA LEU A 328 15.17 2.32 -11.15
C LEU A 328 15.83 3.34 -10.21
N LYS A 329 16.88 4.01 -10.69
CA LYS A 329 17.65 4.97 -9.89
C LYS A 329 17.08 6.38 -9.95
N SER A 330 16.65 6.81 -11.13
CA SER A 330 16.16 8.16 -11.33
C SER A 330 15.07 8.20 -12.38
N ILE A 331 14.14 9.15 -12.26
CA ILE A 331 13.06 9.34 -13.22
C ILE A 331 12.84 10.81 -13.53
N THR A 332 12.52 11.11 -14.79
CA THR A 332 12.01 12.42 -15.23
C THR A 332 10.64 12.23 -15.86
N ILE A 333 9.60 12.82 -15.25
CA ILE A 333 8.23 12.81 -15.79
C ILE A 333 8.09 14.01 -16.73
N PRO A 334 7.79 13.82 -18.02
CA PRO A 334 7.84 14.87 -19.03
C PRO A 334 6.68 15.87 -18.89
N GLU A 335 6.87 17.11 -19.39
CA GLU A 335 5.92 18.23 -19.22
C GLU A 335 4.46 17.93 -19.61
N LYS A 336 4.26 17.09 -20.64
CA LYS A 336 2.93 16.79 -21.18
C LYS A 336 2.19 15.69 -20.43
N ALA A 337 2.85 14.97 -19.51
CA ALA A 337 2.23 13.89 -18.75
C ALA A 337 1.41 14.47 -17.59
N THR A 338 0.28 15.09 -17.91
CA THR A 338 -0.56 15.81 -16.95
C THR A 338 -1.58 14.93 -16.24
N ASP A 339 -1.76 13.69 -16.70
CA ASP A 339 -2.62 12.69 -16.07
C ASP A 339 -1.75 11.59 -15.45
N LEU A 340 -1.58 11.67 -14.13
CA LEU A 340 -0.71 10.78 -13.34
C LEU A 340 -1.58 10.00 -12.35
N GLY A 341 -1.53 8.67 -12.41
CA GLY A 341 -2.27 7.81 -11.51
C GLY A 341 -1.68 7.73 -10.10
N GLU A 342 -2.48 7.20 -9.18
CA GLU A 342 -2.10 6.97 -7.78
C GLU A 342 -0.93 5.99 -7.64
N ALA A 343 -0.23 6.07 -6.50
CA ALA A 343 0.83 5.14 -6.09
C ALA A 343 1.91 4.90 -7.17
N LEU A 344 2.16 5.93 -8.01
CA LEU A 344 2.88 5.78 -9.27
C LEU A 344 4.26 5.11 -9.12
N PHE A 345 4.98 5.45 -8.05
CA PHE A 345 6.30 4.91 -7.68
C PHE A 345 6.28 4.25 -6.30
N ALA A 346 5.12 3.90 -5.74
CA ALA A 346 5.03 3.36 -4.39
C ALA A 346 5.97 2.13 -4.22
N ASN A 347 6.65 2.03 -3.08
CA ASN A 347 7.60 0.97 -2.77
C ASN A 347 8.77 0.78 -3.79
N SER A 348 9.08 1.81 -4.59
CA SER A 348 10.19 1.77 -5.56
C SER A 348 11.53 2.21 -4.95
N TRP A 349 12.63 1.90 -5.63
CA TRP A 349 13.99 2.28 -5.21
C TRP A 349 14.52 3.55 -5.91
N VAL A 350 13.61 4.39 -6.41
CA VAL A 350 13.97 5.67 -7.03
C VAL A 350 14.74 6.52 -6.04
N GLN A 351 15.94 6.94 -6.42
CA GLN A 351 16.84 7.77 -5.61
C GLN A 351 16.64 9.26 -5.86
N SER A 352 16.29 9.63 -7.10
CA SER A 352 15.94 11.00 -7.47
C SER A 352 14.79 11.07 -8.48
N ALA A 353 13.92 12.05 -8.30
CA ALA A 353 12.77 12.27 -9.20
C ALA A 353 12.70 13.72 -9.65
N THR A 354 12.50 13.94 -10.96
CA THR A 354 12.14 15.23 -11.53
C THR A 354 10.76 15.16 -12.15
N ILE A 355 9.85 16.03 -11.71
CA ILE A 355 8.48 16.10 -12.21
C ILE A 355 8.36 17.40 -13.01
N ASP A 356 8.62 17.33 -14.32
CA ASP A 356 8.41 18.49 -15.21
C ASP A 356 6.94 18.58 -15.67
N ALA A 357 6.16 17.52 -15.47
CA ALA A 357 4.71 17.47 -15.69
C ALA A 357 3.99 18.66 -15.04
N LYS A 358 3.10 19.30 -15.79
CA LYS A 358 2.33 20.46 -15.35
C LYS A 358 1.07 20.05 -14.57
N VAL A 359 1.27 19.46 -13.40
CA VAL A 359 0.18 19.04 -12.50
C VAL A 359 -0.07 20.07 -11.41
N GLU A 360 -1.33 20.20 -10.98
CA GLU A 360 -1.74 21.08 -9.87
C GLU A 360 -1.74 20.34 -8.52
N THR A 361 -1.84 19.02 -8.53
CA THR A 361 -1.78 18.17 -7.33
C THR A 361 -0.93 16.95 -7.66
N LEU A 362 -0.07 16.51 -6.73
CA LEU A 362 0.60 15.22 -6.88
C LEU A 362 -0.40 14.09 -6.62
N PRO A 363 -0.30 12.95 -7.31
CA PRO A 363 -1.15 11.81 -7.02
C PRO A 363 -1.01 11.32 -5.57
N THR A 364 -2.11 10.79 -5.04
CA THR A 364 -2.13 10.07 -3.76
C THR A 364 -1.08 8.95 -3.78
N LEU A 365 -0.30 8.83 -2.69
CA LEU A 365 0.73 7.80 -2.50
C LEU A 365 1.86 7.79 -3.54
N MET A 366 2.06 8.86 -4.33
CA MET A 366 2.96 8.86 -5.50
C MET A 366 4.33 8.23 -5.26
N PHE A 367 5.00 8.54 -4.13
CA PHE A 367 6.28 7.99 -3.70
C PHE A 367 6.21 7.31 -2.32
N GLU A 368 5.05 6.79 -1.95
CA GLU A 368 4.89 6.07 -0.68
C GLU A 368 5.97 4.96 -0.53
N TYR A 369 6.58 4.85 0.65
CA TYR A 369 7.65 3.90 0.96
C TYR A 369 8.87 3.91 0.01
N CYS A 370 9.11 5.00 -0.73
CA CYS A 370 10.34 5.19 -1.51
C CYS A 370 11.55 5.46 -0.60
N SER A 371 12.00 4.42 0.11
CA SER A 371 13.00 4.53 1.19
C SER A 371 14.41 4.90 0.72
N TYR A 372 14.64 4.98 -0.60
CA TYR A 372 15.90 5.42 -1.20
C TYR A 372 15.81 6.83 -1.81
N LEU A 373 14.64 7.46 -1.82
CA LEU A 373 14.43 8.78 -2.41
C LEU A 373 15.15 9.84 -1.57
N THR A 374 16.17 10.46 -2.16
CA THR A 374 16.98 11.50 -1.49
C THR A 374 16.70 12.91 -2.02
N GLU A 375 16.20 13.01 -3.25
CA GLU A 375 15.94 14.28 -3.93
C GLU A 375 14.67 14.19 -4.79
N VAL A 376 13.79 15.18 -4.65
CA VAL A 376 12.63 15.36 -5.52
C VAL A 376 12.52 16.80 -5.98
N LYS A 377 12.43 17.00 -7.30
CA LYS A 377 12.08 18.28 -7.92
C LYS A 377 10.59 18.28 -8.26
N MET A 378 9.81 18.93 -7.40
CA MET A 378 8.37 19.13 -7.58
C MET A 378 8.07 20.16 -8.68
N PRO A 379 6.91 20.07 -9.36
CA PRO A 379 6.58 20.97 -10.45
C PRO A 379 6.19 22.37 -9.93
N ALA A 380 6.59 23.42 -10.66
CA ALA A 380 6.30 24.80 -10.28
C ALA A 380 4.80 25.19 -10.38
N THR A 381 3.97 24.33 -10.98
CA THR A 381 2.52 24.51 -11.11
C THR A 381 1.74 24.01 -9.89
N LEU A 382 2.39 23.30 -8.98
CA LEU A 382 1.76 22.57 -7.88
C LEU A 382 1.01 23.50 -6.91
N LYS A 383 -0.23 23.16 -6.59
CA LYS A 383 -1.12 23.85 -5.62
C LYS A 383 -1.23 23.06 -4.31
N SER A 384 -1.19 21.73 -4.38
CA SER A 384 -1.22 20.82 -3.22
C SER A 384 -0.26 19.63 -3.42
N THR A 385 0.31 19.10 -2.34
CA THR A 385 1.29 17.99 -2.37
C THR A 385 0.68 16.59 -2.49
N GLY A 386 -0.64 16.45 -2.49
CA GLY A 386 -1.31 15.13 -2.54
C GLY A 386 -1.27 14.39 -1.21
N GLU A 387 -2.23 13.49 -1.00
CA GLU A 387 -2.33 12.66 0.21
C GLU A 387 -1.21 11.62 0.24
N SER A 388 -0.45 11.57 1.34
CA SER A 388 0.61 10.60 1.61
C SER A 388 1.65 10.46 0.49
N ALA A 389 1.84 11.51 -0.32
CA ALA A 389 2.63 11.43 -1.55
C ALA A 389 4.11 11.08 -1.32
N PHE A 390 4.66 11.33 -0.13
CA PHE A 390 6.02 10.95 0.29
C PHE A 390 6.04 10.19 1.62
N LEU A 391 4.91 9.58 2.02
CA LEU A 391 4.83 8.77 3.24
C LEU A 391 5.99 7.76 3.28
N SER A 392 6.71 7.71 4.40
CA SER A 392 7.85 6.83 4.65
C SER A 392 9.00 6.92 3.62
N CYS A 393 9.21 8.09 3.01
CA CYS A 393 10.44 8.41 2.27
C CYS A 393 11.62 8.64 3.23
N SER A 394 12.05 7.59 3.91
CA SER A 394 12.98 7.65 5.05
C SER A 394 14.40 8.16 4.74
N ALA A 395 14.80 8.20 3.46
CA ALA A 395 16.08 8.79 3.02
C ALA A 395 15.98 10.26 2.57
N LEU A 396 14.77 10.84 2.52
CA LEU A 396 14.55 12.19 2.02
C LEU A 396 15.04 13.22 3.05
N THR A 397 16.15 13.89 2.74
CA THR A 397 16.82 14.80 3.70
C THR A 397 16.34 16.24 3.60
N SER A 398 15.90 16.67 2.42
CA SER A 398 15.45 18.03 2.19
C SER A 398 14.31 18.09 1.17
N VAL A 399 13.37 18.99 1.41
CA VAL A 399 12.28 19.30 0.48
C VAL A 399 12.16 20.80 0.28
N SER A 400 11.98 21.20 -0.98
CA SER A 400 11.66 22.57 -1.35
C SER A 400 10.25 22.61 -1.94
N ILE A 401 9.31 23.10 -1.14
CA ILE A 401 7.90 23.15 -1.56
C ILE A 401 7.72 24.31 -2.56
N PRO A 402 7.10 24.08 -3.73
CA PRO A 402 6.94 25.12 -4.75
C PRO A 402 6.18 26.36 -4.27
N ALA A 403 6.55 27.53 -4.80
CA ALA A 403 5.99 28.84 -4.41
C ALA A 403 4.48 29.03 -4.68
N SER A 404 3.86 28.10 -5.42
CA SER A 404 2.42 28.11 -5.73
C SER A 404 1.58 27.24 -4.79
N VAL A 405 2.21 26.44 -3.93
CA VAL A 405 1.52 25.51 -3.04
C VAL A 405 0.82 26.27 -1.92
N THR A 406 -0.47 25.99 -1.72
CA THR A 406 -1.29 26.58 -0.66
C THR A 406 -1.62 25.61 0.46
N ALA A 407 -1.49 24.30 0.23
CA ALA A 407 -1.73 23.27 1.22
C ALA A 407 -0.68 22.15 1.13
N ILE A 408 -0.20 21.68 2.28
CA ILE A 408 0.50 20.40 2.40
C ILE A 408 -0.54 19.38 2.84
N GLY A 409 -0.77 18.37 2.01
CA GLY A 409 -1.84 17.38 2.17
C GLY A 409 -1.62 16.39 3.32
N ASP A 410 -2.68 15.69 3.71
CA ASP A 410 -2.65 14.67 4.77
C ASP A 410 -1.52 13.67 4.55
N GLY A 411 -0.74 13.39 5.60
CA GLY A 411 0.34 12.41 5.60
C GLY A 411 1.49 12.66 4.61
N THR A 412 1.54 13.81 3.92
CA THR A 412 2.45 14.04 2.78
C THR A 412 3.88 13.60 3.07
N PHE A 413 4.45 14.00 4.21
CA PHE A 413 5.82 13.66 4.64
C PHE A 413 5.83 12.82 5.92
N GLU A 414 4.73 12.11 6.22
CA GLU A 414 4.69 11.21 7.37
C GLU A 414 5.85 10.19 7.30
N GLU A 415 6.50 9.92 8.42
CA GLU A 415 7.64 9.02 8.59
C GLU A 415 8.85 9.31 7.65
N CYS A 416 8.98 10.54 7.15
CA CYS A 416 10.20 11.03 6.51
C CYS A 416 11.29 11.30 7.56
N SER A 417 11.76 10.26 8.23
CA SER A 417 12.60 10.34 9.43
C SER A 417 13.96 11.03 9.24
N ALA A 418 14.51 11.08 8.02
CA ALA A 418 15.74 11.82 7.72
C ALA A 418 15.51 13.30 7.32
N LEU A 419 14.26 13.77 7.25
CA LEU A 419 13.92 15.10 6.77
C LEU A 419 14.38 16.17 7.75
N SER A 420 15.45 16.88 7.39
CA SER A 420 16.10 17.89 8.24
C SER A 420 15.99 19.31 7.69
N THR A 421 15.57 19.46 6.43
CA THR A 421 15.39 20.77 5.80
C THR A 421 14.05 20.83 5.07
N VAL A 422 13.17 21.71 5.51
CA VAL A 422 11.90 22.01 4.83
C VAL A 422 11.90 23.48 4.44
N ARG A 423 11.80 23.77 3.15
CA ARG A 423 11.60 25.15 2.66
C ARG A 423 10.14 25.36 2.31
N PHE A 424 9.43 26.04 3.21
CA PHE A 424 8.03 26.38 3.00
C PHE A 424 7.87 27.56 2.04
N PRO A 425 6.77 27.62 1.27
CA PRO A 425 6.47 28.76 0.41
C PRO A 425 5.67 29.83 1.17
N ALA A 426 5.82 31.09 0.78
CA ALA A 426 5.06 32.20 1.36
C ALA A 426 3.54 32.12 1.08
N SER A 427 3.12 31.28 0.13
CA SER A 427 1.72 31.06 -0.22
C SER A 427 1.00 30.03 0.66
N LEU A 428 1.71 29.34 1.54
CA LEU A 428 1.17 28.24 2.33
C LEU A 428 0.07 28.73 3.29
N LYS A 429 -1.08 28.04 3.29
CA LYS A 429 -2.25 28.36 4.13
C LYS A 429 -2.64 27.23 5.08
N THR A 430 -2.35 25.99 4.71
CA THR A 430 -2.77 24.81 5.49
C THR A 430 -1.66 23.78 5.54
N ILE A 431 -1.45 23.22 6.72
CA ILE A 431 -0.72 21.96 6.94
C ILE A 431 -1.76 20.98 7.46
N GLU A 432 -2.07 19.94 6.68
CA GLU A 432 -3.13 18.98 7.02
C GLU A 432 -2.69 17.94 8.07
N GLN A 433 -3.57 16.99 8.37
CA GLN A 433 -3.35 15.93 9.34
C GLN A 433 -2.08 15.13 9.01
N ASN A 434 -1.36 14.65 10.03
CA ASN A 434 -0.17 13.79 9.88
C ASN A 434 0.97 14.32 8.97
N ALA A 435 0.89 15.55 8.44
CA ALA A 435 1.71 15.98 7.31
C ALA A 435 3.23 15.82 7.50
N PHE A 436 3.72 15.94 8.74
CA PHE A 436 5.11 15.71 9.15
C PHE A 436 5.20 14.76 10.35
N LYS A 437 4.19 13.92 10.59
CA LYS A 437 4.23 12.91 11.66
C LYS A 437 5.47 12.03 11.52
N GLY A 438 6.17 11.72 12.61
CA GLY A 438 7.37 10.88 12.59
C GLY A 438 8.60 11.51 11.92
N CYS A 439 8.58 12.81 11.55
CA CYS A 439 9.75 13.51 11.01
C CYS A 439 10.77 13.82 12.13
N THR A 440 11.47 12.78 12.58
CA THR A 440 12.36 12.81 13.75
C THR A 440 13.67 13.59 13.53
N ALA A 441 14.01 14.01 12.31
CA ALA A 441 15.20 14.82 12.01
C ALA A 441 14.92 16.31 11.75
N LEU A 442 13.68 16.79 11.94
CA LEU A 442 13.38 18.23 11.79
C LEU A 442 14.31 19.08 12.67
N PRO A 443 14.69 20.29 12.21
CA PRO A 443 15.70 21.08 12.89
C PRO A 443 15.22 21.50 14.28
N GLN A 444 16.16 21.51 15.23
CA GLN A 444 15.86 21.83 16.63
C GLN A 444 15.12 23.16 16.82
N ASN A 445 15.46 24.17 16.01
CA ASN A 445 14.71 25.42 15.92
C ASN A 445 13.87 25.38 14.66
N PHE A 446 12.56 25.20 14.82
CA PHE A 446 11.64 25.03 13.70
C PHE A 446 10.65 26.19 13.67
N SER A 447 10.64 26.89 12.55
CA SER A 447 9.70 27.98 12.31
C SER A 447 8.80 27.59 11.15
N ILE A 448 7.49 27.58 11.43
CA ILE A 448 6.46 27.51 10.41
C ILE A 448 6.28 28.96 9.92
N PRO A 449 6.37 29.25 8.60
CA PRO A 449 6.35 30.63 8.11
C PRO A 449 5.02 31.32 8.44
N ASP A 450 5.00 32.66 8.42
CA ASP A 450 3.75 33.42 8.46
C ASP A 450 2.93 33.12 7.19
N GLY A 451 1.73 32.57 7.37
CA GLY A 451 0.88 32.14 6.25
C GLY A 451 -0.13 31.08 6.65
N PRO A 452 0.30 29.93 7.20
CA PRO A 452 -0.61 28.86 7.57
C PRO A 452 -1.59 29.31 8.66
N THR A 453 -2.87 29.18 8.37
CA THR A 453 -3.98 29.49 9.29
C THR A 453 -4.45 28.26 10.07
N SER A 454 -4.10 27.07 9.58
CA SER A 454 -4.52 25.79 10.15
C SER A 454 -3.35 24.79 10.13
N ILE A 455 -3.14 24.15 11.28
CA ILE A 455 -2.22 23.03 11.49
C ILE A 455 -3.10 21.85 11.93
N GLY A 456 -3.06 20.76 11.19
CA GLY A 456 -3.90 19.59 11.41
C GLY A 456 -3.56 18.80 12.67
N ILE A 457 -4.45 17.86 13.00
CA ILE A 457 -4.24 16.87 14.05
C ILE A 457 -3.02 16.02 13.72
N SER A 458 -2.17 15.74 14.71
CA SER A 458 -0.96 14.94 14.56
C SER A 458 0.03 15.45 13.50
N ALA A 459 -0.11 16.69 13.01
CA ALA A 459 0.70 17.22 11.91
C ALA A 459 2.20 17.14 12.17
N PHE A 460 2.62 17.25 13.43
CA PHE A 460 4.01 17.10 13.89
C PHE A 460 4.13 16.03 14.98
N GLU A 461 3.21 15.05 15.04
CA GLU A 461 3.27 13.97 16.02
C GLU A 461 4.62 13.24 15.95
N GLY A 462 5.25 12.97 17.10
CA GLY A 462 6.51 12.22 17.16
C GLY A 462 7.72 12.95 16.56
N CYS A 463 7.66 14.27 16.31
CA CYS A 463 8.81 15.05 15.84
C CYS A 463 9.82 15.30 16.98
N THR A 464 10.54 14.26 17.38
CA THR A 464 11.35 14.23 18.61
C THR A 464 12.58 15.14 18.63
N SER A 465 13.08 15.60 17.48
CA SER A 465 14.21 16.56 17.42
C SER A 465 13.84 18.01 17.64
N LEU A 466 12.55 18.37 17.57
CA LEU A 466 12.09 19.74 17.78
C LEU A 466 12.39 20.16 19.22
N ARG A 467 13.13 21.26 19.41
CA ARG A 467 13.41 21.84 20.74
C ARG A 467 12.66 23.15 20.93
N PHE A 468 12.69 24.02 19.94
CA PHE A 468 12.00 25.30 19.93
C PHE A 468 11.15 25.42 18.68
N VAL A 469 9.84 25.61 18.86
CA VAL A 469 8.90 25.80 17.76
C VAL A 469 8.37 27.23 17.77
N THR A 470 8.37 27.88 16.61
CA THR A 470 7.69 29.18 16.39
C THR A 470 6.53 28.98 15.43
N LEU A 471 5.33 29.30 15.90
CA LEU A 471 4.09 29.18 15.14
C LEU A 471 3.77 30.46 14.35
N PRO A 472 2.97 30.36 13.28
CA PRO A 472 2.48 31.52 12.55
C PRO A 472 1.56 32.37 13.43
N VAL A 473 1.66 33.69 13.33
CA VAL A 473 0.77 34.63 14.07
C VAL A 473 -0.72 34.47 13.73
N THR A 474 -1.01 33.81 12.60
CA THR A 474 -2.36 33.57 12.07
C THR A 474 -3.09 32.38 12.70
N VAL A 475 -2.39 31.51 13.43
CA VAL A 475 -3.01 30.30 14.01
C VAL A 475 -3.98 30.69 15.14
N LYS A 476 -5.20 30.17 15.06
CA LYS A 476 -6.28 30.37 16.04
C LYS A 476 -6.51 29.18 16.96
N THR A 477 -6.29 27.99 16.44
CA THR A 477 -6.53 26.72 17.12
C THR A 477 -5.36 25.79 16.87
N LEU A 478 -4.94 25.07 17.90
CA LEU A 478 -4.06 23.91 17.80
C LEU A 478 -4.84 22.72 18.33
N ASP A 479 -4.75 21.55 17.71
CA ASP A 479 -5.49 20.38 18.18
C ASP A 479 -4.67 19.13 17.86
N GLY A 480 -4.20 18.41 18.87
CA GLY A 480 -3.36 17.22 18.73
C GLY A 480 -2.09 17.38 17.88
N SER A 481 -1.65 18.60 17.55
CA SER A 481 -0.64 18.80 16.49
C SER A 481 0.78 18.40 16.88
N PHE A 482 1.13 18.40 18.18
CA PHE A 482 2.50 18.19 18.67
C PHE A 482 2.62 17.00 19.65
N ILE A 483 1.71 16.02 19.56
CA ILE A 483 1.76 14.80 20.39
C ILE A 483 3.15 14.14 20.28
N GLY A 484 3.75 13.76 21.40
CA GLY A 484 5.02 13.03 21.41
C GLY A 484 6.23 13.81 20.90
N CYS A 485 6.16 15.14 20.78
CA CYS A 485 7.33 16.01 20.54
C CYS A 485 8.24 16.05 21.78
N SER A 486 8.83 14.91 22.12
CA SER A 486 9.48 14.66 23.42
C SER A 486 10.74 15.49 23.66
N GLY A 487 11.40 16.00 22.61
CA GLY A 487 12.54 16.92 22.72
C GLY A 487 12.17 18.40 22.87
N MET A 488 10.88 18.75 22.81
CA MET A 488 10.45 20.15 22.79
C MET A 488 10.64 20.81 24.16
N GLU A 489 11.58 21.76 24.24
CA GLU A 489 11.86 22.56 25.43
C GLU A 489 10.95 23.79 25.53
N GLY A 490 10.50 24.33 24.39
CA GLY A 490 9.60 25.47 24.36
C GLY A 490 8.89 25.69 23.02
N ILE A 491 7.75 26.36 23.08
CA ILE A 491 6.97 26.76 21.90
C ILE A 491 6.49 28.20 22.06
N SER A 492 6.66 29.00 21.01
CA SER A 492 6.10 30.35 20.93
C SER A 492 4.68 30.28 20.36
N LEU A 493 3.70 30.47 21.25
CA LEU A 493 2.29 30.54 20.92
C LEU A 493 1.93 31.95 20.43
N PRO A 494 1.10 32.10 19.38
CA PRO A 494 0.74 33.41 18.85
C PRO A 494 -0.31 34.11 19.71
N ASP A 495 -0.23 35.44 19.83
CA ASP A 495 -1.17 36.26 20.62
C ASP A 495 -2.64 36.06 20.22
N GLY A 496 -2.87 35.71 18.95
CA GLY A 496 -4.19 35.49 18.39
C GLY A 496 -4.81 34.10 18.68
N LEU A 497 -4.10 33.20 19.35
CA LEU A 497 -4.56 31.84 19.67
C LEU A 497 -5.75 31.89 20.64
N THR A 498 -6.83 31.14 20.33
CA THR A 498 -8.05 31.10 21.15
C THR A 498 -8.28 29.75 21.83
N THR A 499 -7.77 28.67 21.24
CA THR A 499 -8.01 27.29 21.72
C THR A 499 -6.74 26.45 21.64
N ILE A 500 -6.43 25.78 22.75
CA ILE A 500 -5.49 24.65 22.80
C ILE A 500 -6.35 23.38 22.91
N GLY A 501 -6.38 22.62 21.85
CA GLY A 501 -7.22 21.44 21.66
C GLY A 501 -6.68 20.20 22.36
N SER A 502 -7.41 19.11 22.20
CA SER A 502 -7.15 17.89 22.95
C SER A 502 -5.81 17.29 22.56
N MET A 503 -5.08 16.77 23.54
CA MET A 503 -3.77 16.13 23.37
C MET A 503 -2.69 16.99 22.69
N THR A 504 -2.88 18.31 22.51
CA THR A 504 -2.00 19.15 21.68
C THR A 504 -0.51 18.99 22.01
N PHE A 505 -0.16 18.92 23.30
CA PHE A 505 1.20 18.76 23.81
C PHE A 505 1.39 17.46 24.61
N LYS A 506 0.51 16.48 24.42
CA LYS A 506 0.64 15.19 25.09
C LYS A 506 2.04 14.59 24.84
N ASP A 507 2.66 13.99 25.85
CA ASP A 507 3.98 13.35 25.78
C ASP A 507 5.15 14.30 25.39
N CYS A 508 4.98 15.62 25.50
CA CYS A 508 6.03 16.62 25.33
C CYS A 508 6.97 16.67 26.55
N ASN A 509 7.71 15.58 26.76
CA ASN A 509 8.43 15.31 27.99
C ASN A 509 9.54 16.32 28.34
N SER A 510 10.10 17.07 27.39
CA SER A 510 11.12 18.10 27.67
C SER A 510 10.55 19.49 27.94
N LEU A 511 9.23 19.66 27.79
CA LEU A 511 8.59 20.97 27.90
C LEU A 511 8.58 21.40 29.37
N CYS A 512 9.40 22.39 29.71
CA CYS A 512 9.65 22.76 31.09
C CYS A 512 8.93 24.04 31.54
N TYR A 513 8.63 24.92 30.59
CA TYR A 513 7.97 26.20 30.83
C TYR A 513 7.03 26.55 29.69
N MET A 514 5.87 27.11 30.02
CA MET A 514 4.93 27.59 29.02
C MET A 514 4.18 28.85 29.48
N VAL A 515 4.00 29.79 28.56
CA VAL A 515 3.12 30.95 28.73
C VAL A 515 1.95 30.81 27.77
N ILE A 516 0.74 30.70 28.31
CA ILE A 516 -0.48 30.70 27.52
C ILE A 516 -0.85 32.17 27.22
N PRO A 517 -1.06 32.56 25.94
CA PRO A 517 -1.41 33.94 25.59
C PRO A 517 -2.80 34.35 26.12
N GLU A 518 -2.97 35.64 26.42
CA GLU A 518 -4.23 36.25 26.89
C GLU A 518 -5.42 36.08 25.91
N GLY A 519 -5.18 35.69 24.66
CA GLY A 519 -6.24 35.38 23.71
C GLY A 519 -6.93 34.04 23.95
N VAL A 520 -6.30 33.12 24.70
CA VAL A 520 -6.79 31.75 24.86
C VAL A 520 -7.98 31.72 25.82
N THR A 521 -9.05 31.04 25.40
CA THR A 521 -10.30 30.87 26.16
C THR A 521 -10.59 29.43 26.53
N GLN A 522 -9.97 28.47 25.83
CA GLN A 522 -10.21 27.04 26.01
C GLN A 522 -8.91 26.23 25.97
N ILE A 523 -8.76 25.30 26.92
CA ILE A 523 -7.73 24.26 26.94
C ILE A 523 -8.46 22.92 27.11
N LEU A 524 -8.37 22.01 26.14
CA LEU A 524 -9.19 20.79 26.06
C LEU A 524 -8.45 19.53 26.55
N ASP A 525 -9.14 18.39 26.53
CA ASP A 525 -8.76 17.15 27.23
C ASP A 525 -7.32 16.72 26.95
N LYS A 526 -6.59 16.34 28.01
CA LYS A 526 -5.23 15.79 27.91
C LYS A 526 -4.23 16.69 27.19
N ALA A 527 -4.49 17.99 27.06
CA ALA A 527 -3.64 18.91 26.30
C ALA A 527 -2.16 18.88 26.73
N PHE A 528 -1.87 18.61 28.01
CA PHE A 528 -0.52 18.49 28.58
C PHE A 528 -0.30 17.15 29.31
N ASP A 529 -1.08 16.13 28.95
CA ASP A 529 -0.93 14.77 29.49
C ASP A 529 0.53 14.29 29.31
N SER A 530 1.11 13.70 30.36
CA SER A 530 2.47 13.15 30.34
C SER A 530 3.58 14.17 29.97
N CYS A 531 3.38 15.47 30.23
CA CYS A 531 4.42 16.51 30.19
C CYS A 531 5.33 16.46 31.44
N ASN A 532 6.13 15.40 31.58
CA ASN A 532 6.78 15.04 32.85
C ASN A 532 7.86 16.01 33.39
N HIS A 533 8.39 16.93 32.59
CA HIS A 533 9.35 17.96 33.07
C HIS A 533 8.76 19.36 33.20
N MET A 534 7.44 19.51 33.06
CA MET A 534 6.76 20.81 33.22
C MET A 534 6.99 21.35 34.63
N SER A 535 7.73 22.44 34.73
CA SER A 535 8.08 23.08 36.01
C SER A 535 7.18 24.28 36.32
N ALA A 536 6.70 24.98 35.29
CA ALA A 536 5.76 26.09 35.45
C ALA A 536 4.95 26.33 34.17
N ILE A 537 3.66 26.60 34.33
CA ILE A 537 2.77 27.04 33.26
C ILE A 537 1.99 28.27 33.70
N TYR A 538 1.99 29.33 32.88
CA TYR A 538 1.19 30.53 33.10
C TYR A 538 -0.10 30.43 32.28
N ILE A 539 -1.24 30.38 32.98
CA ILE A 539 -2.57 30.33 32.37
C ILE A 539 -3.29 31.66 32.67
N PRO A 540 -3.68 32.44 31.65
CA PRO A 540 -4.35 33.72 31.85
C PRO A 540 -5.79 33.54 32.31
N THR A 541 -6.36 34.61 32.90
CA THR A 541 -7.75 34.61 33.39
C THR A 541 -8.79 34.48 32.29
N THR A 542 -8.39 34.65 31.03
CA THR A 542 -9.25 34.49 29.85
C THR A 542 -9.62 33.05 29.58
N VAL A 543 -8.87 32.07 30.11
CA VAL A 543 -9.20 30.64 29.97
C VAL A 543 -10.38 30.30 30.86
N THR A 544 -11.54 30.07 30.25
CA THR A 544 -12.81 29.77 30.93
C THR A 544 -13.25 28.31 30.78
N THR A 545 -12.62 27.55 29.89
CA THR A 545 -12.95 26.15 29.62
C THR A 545 -11.71 25.28 29.76
N PHE A 546 -11.83 24.22 30.56
CA PHE A 546 -10.79 23.24 30.84
C PHE A 546 -11.34 21.85 30.58
N GLY A 547 -10.62 21.06 29.80
CA GLY A 547 -10.90 19.65 29.55
C GLY A 547 -10.52 18.73 30.70
N GLU A 548 -10.77 17.44 30.53
CA GLU A 548 -10.42 16.38 31.49
C GLU A 548 -8.95 15.95 31.37
N GLU A 549 -8.36 15.45 32.47
CA GLU A 549 -7.00 14.88 32.51
C GLU A 549 -5.92 15.81 31.92
N LEU A 550 -6.05 17.13 32.10
CA LEU A 550 -5.17 18.13 31.48
C LEU A 550 -3.69 17.92 31.76
N PHE A 551 -3.36 17.46 32.97
CA PHE A 551 -2.00 17.25 33.46
C PHE A 551 -1.91 15.92 34.21
N ASP A 552 -2.02 14.79 33.50
CA ASP A 552 -1.61 13.48 34.05
C ASP A 552 -0.09 13.31 33.94
N CYS A 553 0.63 14.29 34.46
CA CYS A 553 2.06 14.25 34.71
C CYS A 553 2.22 14.35 36.22
N GLY A 554 2.98 13.45 36.87
CA GLY A 554 3.06 13.27 38.34
C GLY A 554 3.45 14.50 39.20
N PHE A 555 3.38 15.70 38.65
CA PHE A 555 3.40 17.00 39.29
C PHE A 555 2.16 17.30 40.15
N PHE A 556 1.00 16.72 39.83
CA PHE A 556 -0.26 16.91 40.58
C PHE A 556 -0.65 15.73 41.49
N ASP A 557 0.30 14.87 41.82
CA ASP A 557 0.07 13.74 42.73
C ASP A 557 -0.18 14.22 44.16
N GLY A 558 -1.45 14.29 44.56
CA GLY A 558 -1.85 13.96 45.93
C GLY A 558 -2.82 14.87 46.65
N GLU A 559 -2.90 16.19 46.39
CA GLU A 559 -3.85 17.08 47.09
C GLU A 559 -4.20 18.35 46.30
N THR A 560 -4.74 18.26 45.09
CA THR A 560 -5.43 19.42 44.48
C THR A 560 -6.40 19.01 43.36
N GLU A 561 -7.55 18.44 43.71
CA GLU A 561 -8.83 18.80 43.07
C GLU A 561 -9.26 20.22 43.55
N LEU A 562 -8.32 21.17 43.59
CA LEU A 562 -8.61 22.55 43.89
C LEU A 562 -8.86 23.23 42.55
N THR A 563 -10.13 23.51 42.28
CA THR A 563 -10.66 24.29 41.15
C THR A 563 -9.59 25.22 40.57
N MET A 564 -9.23 25.01 39.29
CA MET A 564 -8.12 25.70 38.60
C MET A 564 -8.04 27.22 38.81
N GLN A 565 -9.16 27.89 39.15
CA GLN A 565 -9.17 29.30 39.57
C GLN A 565 -8.26 29.62 40.77
N GLN A 566 -7.96 28.68 41.67
CA GLN A 566 -7.11 28.93 42.85
C GLN A 566 -5.63 28.67 42.60
N THR A 567 -5.27 27.89 41.57
CA THR A 567 -3.89 27.61 41.18
C THR A 567 -3.23 28.79 40.46
N VAL A 568 -4.05 29.63 39.78
CA VAL A 568 -3.64 30.88 39.12
C VAL A 568 -2.97 31.88 40.09
N GLY A 569 -3.20 31.76 41.41
CA GLY A 569 -2.61 32.65 42.42
C GLY A 569 -1.33 32.16 43.11
N LYS A 570 -0.98 30.86 43.07
CA LYS A 570 0.11 30.29 43.90
C LYS A 570 1.46 30.17 43.19
N VAL A 571 1.54 30.36 41.87
CA VAL A 571 2.82 30.39 41.13
C VAL A 571 3.48 31.78 41.17
N PHE A 572 2.77 32.81 41.63
CA PHE A 572 3.25 34.20 41.64
C PHE A 572 4.28 34.54 42.73
N SER A 573 4.57 33.68 43.71
CA SER A 573 5.46 34.04 44.82
C SER A 573 6.89 33.47 44.74
N HIS A 574 7.21 32.58 43.79
CA HIS A 574 8.53 31.92 43.79
C HIS A 574 9.52 32.42 42.71
N ILE A 575 9.05 33.20 41.72
CA ILE A 575 9.91 33.66 40.60
C ILE A 575 10.11 35.19 40.61
N TYR A 576 9.19 35.97 41.18
CA TYR A 576 9.37 37.43 41.27
C TYR A 576 10.56 37.86 42.14
N ASP A 577 10.99 37.01 43.11
CA ASP A 577 12.14 37.28 43.98
C ASP A 577 13.49 36.79 43.42
N LYS A 578 13.52 36.12 42.26
CA LYS A 578 14.77 35.56 41.68
C LYS A 578 15.29 36.33 40.45
N TYR A 579 14.52 37.28 39.91
CA TYR A 579 14.90 38.06 38.72
C TYR A 579 14.65 39.58 38.85
N GLN A 580 14.79 40.12 40.07
CA GLN A 580 15.36 41.46 40.29
C GLN A 580 16.86 41.29 40.55
#